data_AF-A0A246FQW9-F1
#
_entry.id   AF-A0A246FQW9-F1
#
_cell.length_a   1.000
_cell.length_b   1.000
_cell.length_c   1.000
_cell.angle_alpha   90.00
_cell.angle_beta   90.00
_cell.angle_gamma   90.00
#
_symmetry.space_group_name_H-M   'P 1'
#
loop_
_entity.id
_entity.type
_entity.pdbx_description
1 polymer ?
#
loop_
_entity_poly.entity_id
_entity_poly.type
_entity_poly.pdbx_seq_one_letter_code
_entity_poly.pdbx_strand_id
1 'polypeptide(L)'
;MSASSLFYLVDVSKLDGLKRSAEITVKKAFFSKNVVDIYYDFLENNAEGLEGFNGSGYVYGNLLVFLQEEKNINLLENKYDITAKYLVDKRRSSHFLFSHEQRVAFLSQINPDYFSLRELQKFNQDFSGDYDEETARMSLSAIKILHSNLAKVENENKVLLLIVG
;
A
#
# COMPACT_ATOMS: atom_id res chain seq x y z
N MET A 1 7.10 -9.69 15.04
CA MET A 1 5.92 -9.74 14.16
C MET A 1 6.31 -9.02 12.88
N SER A 2 6.28 -9.70 11.73
CA SER A 2 6.45 -9.04 10.44
C SER A 2 5.20 -8.20 10.14
N ALA A 3 5.37 -7.00 9.57
CA ALA A 3 4.22 -6.22 9.10
C ALA A 3 3.45 -7.01 8.04
N SER A 4 2.14 -6.91 8.08
CA SER A 4 1.25 -7.41 7.04
C SER A 4 1.14 -6.39 5.90
N SER A 5 0.73 -6.87 4.72
CA SER A 5 0.34 -5.98 3.62
C SER A 5 -0.98 -6.43 3.03
N LEU A 6 -1.92 -5.49 2.96
CA LEU A 6 -3.27 -5.73 2.47
C LEU A 6 -3.53 -4.83 1.27
N PHE A 7 -4.12 -5.41 0.23
CA PHE A 7 -4.52 -4.70 -0.98
C PHE A 7 -6.03 -4.69 -1.11
N TYR A 8 -6.58 -3.53 -1.43
CA TYR A 8 -7.99 -3.35 -1.71
C TYR A 8 -8.18 -2.52 -2.97
N LEU A 9 -9.13 -2.92 -3.83
CA LEU A 9 -9.64 -2.04 -4.87
C LEU A 9 -10.82 -1.25 -4.29
N VAL A 10 -10.67 0.07 -4.21
CA VAL A 10 -11.66 0.95 -3.59
C VAL A 10 -12.26 1.85 -4.66
N ASP A 11 -13.58 2.01 -4.63
CA ASP A 11 -14.25 3.03 -5.45
C ASP A 11 -13.97 4.43 -4.90
N VAL A 12 -13.62 5.39 -5.76
CA VAL A 12 -13.31 6.77 -5.36
C VAL A 12 -14.45 7.40 -4.58
N SER A 13 -15.71 7.07 -4.90
CA SER A 13 -16.90 7.54 -4.16
C SER A 13 -16.94 7.09 -2.69
N LYS A 14 -16.14 6.09 -2.31
CA LYS A 14 -16.07 5.53 -0.95
C LYS A 14 -14.94 6.13 -0.12
N LEU A 15 -14.05 6.93 -0.69
CA LEU A 15 -12.88 7.46 0.02
C LEU A 15 -13.23 8.36 1.21
N ASP A 16 -14.29 9.17 1.10
CA ASP A 16 -14.76 9.95 2.26
C ASP A 16 -15.34 9.07 3.36
N GLY A 17 -15.99 7.97 2.98
CA GLY A 17 -16.45 6.94 3.92
C GLY A 17 -15.27 6.27 4.63
N LEU A 18 -14.23 5.89 3.88
CA LEU A 18 -13.01 5.28 4.39
C LEU A 18 -12.28 6.21 5.37
N LYS A 19 -12.20 7.51 5.08
CA LYS A 19 -11.63 8.50 6.00
C LYS A 19 -12.43 8.56 7.30
N ARG A 20 -13.76 8.63 7.22
CA ARG A 20 -14.62 8.65 8.42
C ARG A 20 -14.51 7.36 9.24
N SER A 21 -14.36 6.20 8.61
CA SER A 21 -14.21 4.92 9.32
C SER A 21 -12.83 4.73 9.93
N ALA A 22 -11.83 5.52 9.53
CA ALA A 22 -10.47 5.41 10.07
C ALA A 22 -10.35 5.85 11.53
N GLU A 23 -11.30 6.65 12.02
CA GLU A 23 -11.30 7.13 13.41
C GLU A 23 -11.73 6.05 14.41
N ILE A 24 -10.88 5.78 15.40
CA ILE A 24 -11.22 4.91 16.53
C ILE A 24 -12.03 5.74 17.54
N THR A 25 -13.29 5.38 17.75
CA THR A 25 -14.19 6.10 18.67
C THR A 25 -14.24 5.40 20.02
N VAL A 26 -13.95 6.13 21.10
CA VAL A 26 -14.10 5.62 22.48
C VAL A 26 -15.40 6.13 23.07
N LYS A 27 -16.40 5.26 23.19
CA LYS A 27 -17.66 5.57 23.89
C LYS A 27 -17.52 5.22 25.37
N LYS A 28 -17.59 6.23 26.23
CA LYS A 28 -17.62 6.03 27.70
C LYS A 28 -19.05 5.74 28.13
N ALA A 29 -19.26 4.60 28.78
CA ALA A 29 -20.44 4.31 29.58
C ALA A 29 -20.09 4.39 31.07
N PHE A 30 -21.09 4.46 31.94
CA PHE A 30 -20.93 4.79 33.36
C PHE A 30 -19.98 3.84 34.15
N PHE A 31 -19.65 2.67 33.60
CA PHE A 31 -18.64 1.73 34.15
C PHE A 31 -17.79 1.01 33.09
N SER A 32 -17.83 1.41 31.82
CA SER A 32 -17.04 0.75 30.77
C SER A 32 -16.58 1.73 29.69
N LYS A 33 -15.49 1.37 29.00
CA LYS A 33 -15.05 2.01 27.77
C LYS A 33 -15.28 1.03 26.64
N ASN A 34 -16.13 1.39 25.70
CA ASN A 34 -16.33 0.64 24.48
C ASN A 34 -15.52 1.32 23.38
N VAL A 35 -14.48 0.63 22.90
CA VAL A 35 -13.70 1.03 21.72
C VAL A 35 -14.46 0.53 20.51
N VAL A 36 -14.84 1.45 19.62
CA VAL A 36 -15.51 1.13 18.35
C VAL A 36 -14.50 1.43 17.24
N ASP A 37 -14.09 0.37 16.53
CA ASP A 37 -13.28 0.43 15.33
C ASP A 37 -14.05 -0.29 14.22
N ILE A 38 -14.43 0.45 13.18
CA ILE A 38 -15.22 -0.05 12.04
C ILE A 38 -14.42 0.04 10.72
N TYR A 39 -13.11 0.27 10.81
CA TYR A 39 -12.30 0.54 9.63
C TYR A 39 -12.24 -0.66 8.67
N TYR A 40 -11.91 -1.84 9.21
CA TYR A 40 -11.84 -3.07 8.42
C TYR A 40 -13.24 -3.55 8.00
N ASP A 41 -14.25 -3.45 8.86
CA ASP A 41 -15.65 -3.70 8.48
C ASP A 41 -16.08 -2.82 7.30
N PHE A 42 -15.68 -1.55 7.29
CA PHE A 42 -15.97 -0.66 6.17
C PHE A 42 -15.32 -1.15 4.87
N LEU A 43 -14.05 -1.56 4.93
CA LEU A 43 -13.30 -2.09 3.78
C LEU A 43 -13.95 -3.38 3.25
N GLU A 44 -14.28 -4.34 4.12
CA GLU A 44 -14.93 -5.60 3.74
C GLU A 44 -16.28 -5.39 3.04
N ASN A 45 -17.01 -4.33 3.41
CA ASN A 45 -18.33 -4.03 2.85
C ASN A 45 -18.30 -3.08 1.64
N ASN A 46 -17.19 -2.37 1.38
CA ASN A 46 -17.15 -1.29 0.37
C ASN A 46 -15.95 -1.37 -0.58
N ALA A 47 -15.07 -2.35 -0.43
CA ALA A 47 -13.91 -2.56 -1.28
C ALA A 47 -13.77 -4.03 -1.65
N GLU A 48 -13.05 -4.30 -2.73
CA GLU A 48 -12.68 -5.66 -3.13
C GLU A 48 -11.30 -5.99 -2.54
N GLY A 49 -11.22 -6.99 -1.67
CA GLY A 49 -9.93 -7.52 -1.20
C GLY A 49 -9.17 -8.20 -2.34
N LEU A 50 -7.91 -7.84 -2.50
CA LEU A 50 -7.04 -8.36 -3.56
C LEU A 50 -5.98 -9.32 -3.01
N GLU A 51 -5.14 -9.84 -3.90
CA GLU A 51 -4.02 -10.71 -3.52
C GLU A 51 -3.09 -9.96 -2.57
N GLY A 52 -2.96 -10.47 -1.34
CA GLY A 52 -2.00 -9.98 -0.36
C GLY A 52 -0.60 -10.53 -0.63
N PHE A 53 0.41 -9.87 -0.08
CA PHE A 53 1.78 -10.37 -0.17
C PHE A 53 2.11 -11.24 1.06
N ASN A 54 2.53 -12.49 0.79
CA ASN A 54 2.91 -13.47 1.80
C ASN A 54 4.38 -13.27 2.23
N GLY A 55 4.63 -12.13 2.87
CA GLY A 55 5.95 -11.73 3.38
C GLY A 55 5.83 -10.45 4.21
N SER A 56 6.96 -9.88 4.64
CA SER A 56 6.95 -8.64 5.42
C SER A 56 6.50 -7.46 4.56
N GLY A 57 5.38 -6.84 4.90
CA GLY A 57 4.84 -5.67 4.20
C GLY A 57 5.79 -4.47 4.19
N TYR A 58 6.75 -4.39 5.12
CA TYR A 58 7.77 -3.34 5.14
C TYR A 58 8.63 -3.30 3.86
N VAL A 59 8.70 -4.41 3.11
CA VAL A 59 9.37 -4.45 1.80
C VAL A 59 8.82 -3.40 0.84
N TYR A 60 7.52 -3.06 0.94
CA TYR A 60 6.90 -2.04 0.10
C TYR A 60 7.43 -0.63 0.39
N GLY A 61 7.88 -0.34 1.61
CA GLY A 61 8.50 0.95 1.93
C GLY A 61 9.76 1.18 1.10
N ASN A 62 10.73 0.26 1.22
CA ASN A 62 11.98 0.32 0.45
C ASN A 62 11.72 0.23 -1.06
N LEU A 63 10.80 -0.65 -1.46
CA LEU A 63 10.47 -0.84 -2.88
C LEU A 63 9.92 0.44 -3.52
N LEU A 64 9.01 1.15 -2.87
CA LEU A 64 8.44 2.38 -3.44
C LEU A 64 9.50 3.49 -3.56
N VAL A 65 10.44 3.57 -2.61
CA VAL A 65 11.59 4.49 -2.69
C VAL A 65 12.51 4.10 -3.84
N PHE A 66 12.86 2.82 -3.99
CA PHE A 66 13.65 2.32 -5.12
C PHE A 66 13.03 2.68 -6.47
N LEU A 67 11.71 2.46 -6.62
CA LEU A 67 10.99 2.80 -7.85
C LEU A 67 11.09 4.30 -8.15
N GLN A 68 10.97 5.16 -7.13
CA GLN A 68 11.07 6.60 -7.31
C GLN A 68 12.50 7.04 -7.65
N GLU A 69 13.48 6.65 -6.84
CA GLU A 69 14.85 7.18 -6.90
C GLU A 69 15.69 6.55 -8.02
N GLU A 70 15.62 5.22 -8.20
CA GLU A 70 16.47 4.50 -9.15
C GLU A 70 15.80 4.30 -10.52
N LYS A 71 14.45 4.28 -10.55
CA LYS A 71 13.69 4.02 -11.77
C LYS A 71 12.90 5.23 -12.29
N ASN A 72 12.85 6.33 -11.53
CA ASN A 72 12.06 7.52 -11.85
C ASN A 72 10.55 7.20 -12.04
N ILE A 73 10.05 6.23 -11.27
CA ILE A 73 8.66 5.78 -11.24
C ILE A 73 8.02 6.29 -9.95
N ASN A 74 7.33 7.42 -10.03
CA ASN A 74 6.73 8.06 -8.85
C ASN A 74 5.33 7.50 -8.54
N LEU A 75 5.27 6.50 -7.66
CA LEU A 75 4.02 5.97 -7.11
C LEU A 75 3.62 6.61 -5.76
N LEU A 76 4.49 7.43 -5.17
CA LEU A 76 4.33 7.98 -3.82
C LEU A 76 3.56 9.31 -3.78
N GLU A 77 3.45 10.00 -4.93
CA GLU A 77 2.76 11.28 -5.02
C GLU A 77 1.62 11.21 -6.03
N ASN A 78 0.42 11.62 -5.62
CA ASN A 78 -0.74 11.77 -6.49
C ASN A 78 -1.86 12.61 -5.84
N LYS A 79 -3.00 12.73 -6.56
CA LYS A 79 -4.17 13.50 -6.12
C LYS A 79 -4.82 13.01 -4.80
N TYR A 80 -4.49 11.80 -4.33
CA TYR A 80 -5.03 11.21 -3.11
C TYR A 80 -4.09 11.29 -1.90
N ASP A 81 -2.95 11.98 -1.99
CA ASP A 81 -1.96 12.08 -0.91
C ASP A 81 -2.54 12.60 0.40
N ILE A 82 -3.48 13.56 0.34
CA ILE A 82 -4.15 14.10 1.53
C ILE A 82 -4.96 13.01 2.23
N THR A 83 -5.64 12.16 1.46
CA THR A 83 -6.40 11.02 2.01
C THR A 83 -5.46 9.99 2.61
N ALA A 84 -4.39 9.62 1.90
CA ALA A 84 -3.39 8.68 2.39
C ALA A 84 -2.77 9.14 3.73
N LYS A 85 -2.31 10.40 3.80
CA LYS A 85 -1.76 11.00 5.03
C LYS A 85 -2.74 10.98 6.18
N TYR A 86 -4.00 11.34 5.94
CA TYR A 86 -5.05 11.27 6.95
C TYR A 86 -5.24 9.84 7.50
N LEU A 87 -5.23 8.82 6.62
CA LEU A 87 -5.34 7.42 7.04
C LEU A 87 -4.12 7.00 7.87
N VAL A 88 -2.91 7.38 7.47
CA VAL A 88 -1.67 7.13 8.25
C VAL A 88 -1.78 7.72 9.66
N ASP A 89 -2.19 8.97 9.78
CA ASP A 89 -2.32 9.66 11.06
C ASP A 89 -3.32 8.97 12.00
N LYS A 90 -4.45 8.51 11.45
CA LYS A 90 -5.53 7.88 12.23
C LYS A 90 -5.25 6.42 12.56
N ARG A 91 -4.67 5.66 11.62
CA ARG A 91 -4.47 4.20 11.74
C ARG A 91 -3.08 3.80 12.22
N ARG A 92 -2.13 4.72 12.26
CA ARG A 92 -0.72 4.46 12.66
C ARG A 92 -0.05 3.35 11.85
N SER A 93 -0.51 3.16 10.61
CA SER A 93 -0.01 2.20 9.62
C SER A 93 0.13 2.93 8.28
N SER A 94 1.05 2.49 7.43
CA SER A 94 1.28 3.13 6.14
C SER A 94 0.12 2.85 5.20
N HIS A 95 -0.38 3.89 4.54
CA HIS A 95 -1.46 3.81 3.56
C HIS A 95 -0.98 4.46 2.27
N PHE A 96 -1.06 3.72 1.16
CA PHE A 96 -0.73 4.22 -0.17
C PHE A 96 -1.96 4.05 -1.07
N LEU A 97 -2.30 5.09 -1.80
CA LEU A 97 -3.40 5.08 -2.77
C LEU A 97 -2.82 5.27 -4.15
N PHE A 98 -3.00 4.30 -5.04
CA PHE A 98 -2.53 4.36 -6.42
C PHE A 98 -3.71 4.63 -7.35
N SER A 99 -3.57 5.69 -8.15
CA SER A 99 -4.61 6.17 -9.07
C SER A 99 -4.57 5.46 -10.42
N HIS A 100 -5.64 5.62 -11.21
CA HIS A 100 -5.67 5.19 -12.60
C HIS A 100 -4.60 5.89 -13.45
N GLU A 101 -4.40 7.19 -13.25
CA GLU A 101 -3.33 7.96 -13.92
C GLU A 101 -1.95 7.33 -13.70
N GLN A 102 -1.63 6.97 -12.45
CA GLN A 102 -0.37 6.28 -12.13
C GLN A 102 -0.30 4.89 -12.75
N ARG A 103 -1.40 4.12 -12.78
CA ARG A 103 -1.43 2.85 -13.52
C ARG A 103 -1.09 3.07 -14.99
N VAL A 104 -1.75 4.01 -15.66
CA VAL A 104 -1.52 4.28 -17.09
C VAL A 104 -0.07 4.70 -17.34
N ALA A 105 0.49 5.55 -16.48
CA ALA A 105 1.85 6.03 -16.61
C ALA A 105 2.92 4.94 -16.35
N PHE A 106 2.69 4.07 -15.37
CA PHE A 106 3.78 3.29 -14.77
C PHE A 106 3.61 1.77 -14.84
N LEU A 107 2.41 1.23 -15.13
CA LEU A 107 2.16 -0.21 -15.07
C LEU A 107 3.13 -1.01 -15.94
N SER A 108 3.37 -0.57 -17.19
CA SER A 108 4.32 -1.22 -18.10
C SER A 108 5.77 -1.13 -17.62
N GLN A 109 6.11 -0.06 -16.87
CA GLN A 109 7.46 0.19 -16.37
C GLN A 109 7.78 -0.64 -15.12
N ILE A 110 6.76 -1.00 -14.33
CA ILE A 110 6.89 -1.88 -13.16
C ILE A 110 6.72 -3.36 -13.50
N ASN A 111 6.92 -3.75 -14.77
CA ASN A 111 6.92 -5.16 -15.17
C ASN A 111 8.02 -5.92 -14.37
N PRO A 112 7.68 -7.00 -13.63
CA PRO A 112 8.63 -7.76 -12.83
C PRO A 112 9.89 -8.23 -13.59
N ASP A 113 9.79 -8.48 -14.90
CA ASP A 113 10.91 -8.94 -15.73
C ASP A 113 12.00 -7.87 -15.92
N TYR A 114 11.70 -6.60 -15.63
CA TYR A 114 12.67 -5.51 -15.69
C TYR A 114 13.50 -5.36 -14.41
N PHE A 115 13.24 -6.21 -13.42
CA PHE A 115 13.91 -6.15 -12.14
C PHE A 115 14.79 -7.37 -11.90
N SER A 116 15.99 -7.13 -11.37
CA SER A 116 16.92 -8.21 -11.04
C SER A 116 17.15 -8.32 -9.54
N LEU A 117 17.47 -9.53 -9.08
CA LEU A 117 17.82 -9.76 -7.69
C LEU A 117 19.01 -8.88 -7.25
N ARG A 118 20.02 -8.77 -8.12
CA ARG A 118 21.26 -8.05 -7.83
C ARG A 118 21.06 -6.56 -7.65
N GLU A 119 20.22 -5.92 -8.47
CA GLU A 119 19.97 -4.48 -8.33
C GLU A 119 19.18 -4.17 -7.05
N LEU A 120 18.20 -5.00 -6.71
CA LEU A 120 17.39 -4.82 -5.51
C LEU A 120 18.22 -5.07 -4.25
N GLN A 121 19.09 -6.09 -4.27
CA GLN A 121 20.03 -6.34 -3.19
C GLN A 121 21.00 -5.16 -3.00
N LYS A 122 21.55 -4.64 -4.10
CA LYS A 122 22.43 -3.47 -4.04
C LYS A 122 21.71 -2.25 -3.45
N PHE A 123 20.50 -1.96 -3.91
CA PHE A 123 19.72 -0.85 -3.37
C PHE A 123 19.41 -1.04 -1.88
N ASN A 124 18.93 -2.22 -1.47
CA ASN A 124 18.60 -2.51 -0.08
C ASN A 124 19.83 -2.35 0.84
N GLN A 125 21.01 -2.75 0.36
CA GLN A 125 22.27 -2.54 1.06
C GLN A 125 22.58 -1.05 1.23
N ASP A 126 22.49 -0.29 0.14
CA ASP A 126 22.82 1.14 0.12
C ASP A 126 21.82 1.96 0.98
N PHE A 127 20.54 1.57 0.98
CA PHE A 127 19.45 2.29 1.65
C PHE A 127 19.27 1.93 3.14
N SER A 128 19.37 0.63 3.48
CA SER A 128 19.02 0.12 4.81
C SER A 128 20.15 -0.62 5.52
N GLY A 129 21.32 -0.77 4.86
CA GLY A 129 22.43 -1.58 5.36
C GLY A 129 22.16 -3.09 5.32
N ASP A 130 21.03 -3.50 4.75
CA ASP A 130 20.62 -4.89 4.65
C ASP A 130 21.17 -5.54 3.37
N TYR A 131 22.11 -6.48 3.53
CA TYR A 131 22.69 -7.23 2.42
C TYR A 131 21.93 -8.53 2.13
N ASP A 132 20.81 -8.78 2.82
CA ASP A 132 20.11 -10.04 2.75
C ASP A 132 19.50 -10.29 1.36
N GLU A 133 19.90 -11.41 0.77
CA GLU A 133 19.34 -11.91 -0.48
C GLU A 133 17.85 -12.22 -0.34
N GLU A 134 17.41 -12.63 0.85
CA GLU A 134 15.99 -12.90 1.14
C GLU A 134 15.16 -11.62 0.99
N THR A 135 15.62 -10.49 1.53
CA THR A 135 14.96 -9.19 1.36
C THR A 135 14.84 -8.80 -0.12
N ALA A 136 15.88 -9.03 -0.93
CA ALA A 136 15.82 -8.77 -2.36
C ALA A 136 14.85 -9.70 -3.11
N ARG A 137 14.77 -10.99 -2.74
CA ARG A 137 13.77 -11.94 -3.28
C ARG A 137 12.35 -11.56 -2.89
N MET A 138 12.16 -11.07 -1.66
CA MET A 138 10.89 -10.51 -1.21
C MET A 138 10.49 -9.29 -2.03
N SER A 139 11.43 -8.38 -2.34
CA SER A 139 11.16 -7.22 -3.19
C SER A 139 10.69 -7.61 -4.60
N LEU A 140 11.30 -8.61 -5.23
CA LEU A 140 10.85 -9.12 -6.54
C LEU A 140 9.41 -9.66 -6.48
N SER A 141 9.10 -10.42 -5.42
CA SER A 141 7.76 -10.96 -5.20
C SER A 141 6.75 -9.85 -4.94
N ALA A 142 7.14 -8.83 -4.16
CA ALA A 142 6.32 -7.66 -3.88
C ALA A 142 6.01 -6.82 -5.12
N ILE A 143 6.99 -6.64 -6.03
CA ILE A 143 6.79 -5.99 -7.34
C ILE A 143 5.76 -6.75 -8.17
N LYS A 144 5.84 -8.09 -8.21
CA LYS A 144 4.87 -8.91 -8.94
C LYS A 144 3.45 -8.72 -8.44
N ILE A 145 3.25 -8.72 -7.12
CA ILE A 145 1.94 -8.48 -6.51
C ILE A 145 1.47 -7.05 -6.77
N LEU A 146 2.34 -6.05 -6.63
CA LEU A 146 2.01 -4.66 -6.91
C LEU A 146 1.59 -4.46 -8.37
N HIS A 147 2.35 -5.01 -9.32
CA HIS A 147 2.02 -4.95 -10.75
C HIS A 147 0.65 -5.61 -11.03
N SER A 148 0.43 -6.82 -10.52
CA SER A 148 -0.84 -7.55 -10.68
C SER A 148 -2.03 -6.76 -10.12
N ASN A 149 -1.90 -6.22 -8.92
CA ASN A 149 -2.96 -5.45 -8.28
C ASN A 149 -3.17 -4.08 -8.92
N LEU A 150 -2.10 -3.39 -9.34
CA LEU A 150 -2.20 -2.09 -10.01
C LEU A 150 -2.90 -2.22 -11.36
N ALA A 151 -2.71 -3.33 -12.07
CA ALA A 151 -3.42 -3.61 -13.31
C ALA A 151 -4.95 -3.59 -13.15
N LYS A 152 -5.48 -3.93 -11.97
CA LYS A 152 -6.91 -3.93 -11.66
C LYS A 152 -7.54 -2.53 -11.51
N VAL A 153 -6.74 -1.47 -11.51
CA VAL A 153 -7.25 -0.08 -11.47
C VAL A 153 -7.74 0.34 -12.86
N GLU A 154 -8.86 -0.22 -13.33
CA GLU A 154 -9.27 -0.13 -14.74
C GLU A 154 -9.71 1.25 -15.22
N ASN A 155 -10.11 2.14 -14.31
CA ASN A 155 -10.62 3.47 -14.64
C ASN A 155 -10.47 4.44 -13.45
N GLU A 156 -10.72 5.73 -13.71
CA GLU A 156 -10.61 6.83 -12.74
C GLU A 156 -11.52 6.72 -11.50
N ASN A 157 -12.56 5.85 -11.54
CA ASN A 157 -13.42 5.63 -10.38
C ASN A 157 -12.85 4.61 -9.40
N LYS A 158 -11.71 3.97 -9.72
CA LYS A 158 -11.04 3.00 -8.85
C LYS A 158 -9.69 3.52 -8.40
N VAL A 159 -9.32 3.15 -7.19
CA VAL A 159 -7.96 3.32 -6.65
C VAL A 159 -7.52 2.02 -5.99
N LEU A 160 -6.24 1.70 -6.13
CA LEU A 160 -5.63 0.62 -5.38
C LEU A 160 -5.17 1.16 -4.03
N LEU A 161 -5.71 0.62 -2.94
CA LEU A 161 -5.25 0.88 -1.58
C LEU A 161 -4.27 -0.22 -1.17
N LEU A 162 -3.07 0.18 -0.74
CA LEU A 162 -2.11 -0.67 -0.04
C LEU A 162 -2.02 -0.19 1.43
N ILE A 163 -2.23 -1.12 2.35
CA ILE A 163 -2.04 -0.92 3.79
C ILE A 163 -0.83 -1.74 4.22
N VAL A 164 0.12 -1.13 4.93
CA VAL A 164 1.27 -1.81 5.54
C VAL A 164 1.33 -1.51 7.03
N GLY A 165 1.25 -2.55 7.87
CA GLY A 165 1.21 -2.43 9.33
C GLY A 165 1.31 -3.75 10.06
#